data_AF-A0A930DED7-F1
#
_entry.id   AF-A0A930DED7-F1
#
_cell.length_a   1.000
_cell.length_b   1.000
_cell.length_c   1.000
_cell.angle_alpha   90.00
_cell.angle_beta   90.00
_cell.angle_gamma   90.00
#
_symmetry.space_group_name_H-M   'P 1'
#
loop_
_entity.id
_entity.type
_entity.pdbx_description
1 polymer ?
#
loop_
_entity_poly.entity_id
_entity_poly.type
_entity_poly.pdbx_seq_one_letter_code
_entity_poly.pdbx_strand_id
1 'polypeptide(L)'
;AIPWDNVDEEFIKLPKKWDASSIGKFMVWIGPTSSIFDFATFAFMYFVFCPHFVSNGVTYNNLASHFTGDKLNMIRASYVAMFQTGWFVESMWSQSLVIHMIRTVKLPFIQSRASAQLTLLNFFGIIFITIIPFTLLGKVLGFSSLPLSFFLFLLPCVLAYMILVTAVKKAYIHYHKEWL
;
A
#
# COMPACT_ATOMS: atom_id res chain seq x y z
N ALA A 1 -5.94 -10.37 18.49
CA ALA A 1 -6.80 -10.90 17.41
C ALA A 1 -7.57 -9.73 16.81
N ILE A 2 -7.80 -9.73 15.49
CA ILE A 2 -8.64 -8.73 14.83
C ILE A 2 -10.10 -9.06 15.20
N PRO A 3 -10.94 -8.08 15.59
CA PRO A 3 -12.36 -8.34 15.85
C PRO A 3 -13.03 -9.01 14.65
N TRP A 4 -13.87 -10.02 14.89
CA TRP A 4 -14.61 -10.77 13.84
C TRP A 4 -13.78 -11.66 12.93
N ASP A 5 -12.52 -11.92 13.30
CA ASP A 5 -11.62 -12.75 12.52
C ASP A 5 -11.56 -14.21 12.99
N ASN A 6 -11.28 -15.13 12.06
CA ASN A 6 -11.05 -16.55 12.37
C ASN A 6 -9.61 -16.74 12.84
N VAL A 7 -9.44 -16.90 14.16
CA VAL A 7 -8.12 -17.12 14.79
C VAL A 7 -7.69 -18.58 14.59
N ASP A 8 -6.44 -18.79 14.18
CA ASP A 8 -5.89 -20.14 13.97
C ASP A 8 -5.88 -20.93 15.30
N GLU A 9 -6.24 -22.22 15.27
CA GLU A 9 -6.36 -23.06 16.48
C GLU A 9 -5.10 -23.07 17.35
N GLU A 10 -3.93 -23.02 16.73
CA GLU A 10 -2.62 -22.94 17.40
C GLU A 10 -2.52 -21.75 18.37
N PHE A 11 -3.19 -20.63 18.08
CA PHE A 11 -3.20 -19.44 18.92
C PHE A 11 -4.20 -19.51 20.09
N ILE A 12 -5.12 -20.47 20.09
CA ILE A 12 -6.16 -20.62 21.12
C ILE A 12 -5.81 -21.74 22.11
N LYS A 13 -4.85 -22.62 21.78
CA LYS A 13 -4.46 -23.76 22.62
C LYS A 13 -3.91 -23.38 24.00
N LEU A 14 -3.27 -22.23 24.14
CA LEU A 14 -2.64 -21.79 25.38
C LEU A 14 -2.92 -20.30 25.62
N PRO A 15 -3.14 -19.87 26.88
CA PRO A 15 -3.30 -18.46 27.21
C PRO A 15 -1.98 -17.71 26.95
N LYS A 16 -1.99 -16.76 26.01
CA LYS A 16 -0.85 -15.86 25.76
C LYS A 16 -0.86 -14.71 26.78
N LYS A 17 0.31 -14.43 27.36
CA LYS A 17 0.54 -13.18 28.12
C LYS A 17 0.79 -12.04 27.14
N TRP A 18 0.26 -10.86 27.44
CA TRP A 18 0.51 -9.67 26.64
C TRP A 18 1.95 -9.20 26.87
N ASP A 19 2.78 -9.25 25.84
CA ASP A 19 4.16 -8.77 25.88
C ASP A 19 4.31 -7.60 24.90
N ALA A 20 4.37 -6.38 25.42
CA ALA A 20 4.57 -5.19 24.59
C ALA A 20 5.92 -5.17 23.88
N SER A 21 6.92 -5.91 24.40
CA SER A 21 8.26 -5.95 23.80
C SER A 21 8.29 -6.73 22.49
N SER A 22 7.38 -7.70 22.28
CA SER A 22 7.28 -8.47 21.04
C SER A 22 6.79 -7.60 19.87
N ILE A 23 5.85 -6.68 20.14
CA ILE A 23 5.33 -5.71 19.16
C ILE A 23 6.45 -4.77 18.69
N GLY A 24 7.30 -4.31 19.62
CA GLY A 24 8.45 -3.47 19.28
C GLY A 24 9.44 -4.17 18.35
N LYS A 25 9.82 -5.41 18.65
CA LYS A 25 10.73 -6.22 17.80
C LYS A 25 10.13 -6.46 16.41
N PHE A 26 8.84 -6.71 16.34
CA PHE A 26 8.11 -6.83 15.08
C PHE A 26 8.17 -5.55 14.25
N MET A 27 7.92 -4.38 14.85
CA MET A 27 7.99 -3.09 14.16
C MET A 27 9.39 -2.78 13.62
N VAL A 28 10.45 -3.14 14.35
CA VAL A 28 11.84 -2.94 13.90
C VAL A 28 12.19 -3.79 12.67
N TRP A 29 11.57 -4.95 12.49
CA TRP A 29 11.78 -5.80 11.30
C TRP A 29 10.91 -5.40 10.11
N ILE A 30 9.61 -5.21 10.36
CA ILE A 30 8.63 -4.95 9.28
C ILE A 30 8.65 -3.49 8.82
N GLY A 31 8.89 -2.55 9.73
CA GLY A 31 8.91 -1.12 9.45
C GLY A 31 9.91 -0.74 8.34
N PRO A 32 11.22 -1.01 8.51
CA PRO A 32 12.23 -0.68 7.49
C PRO A 32 11.95 -1.34 6.13
N THR A 33 11.43 -2.57 6.16
CA THR A 33 11.02 -3.30 4.97
C THR A 33 9.92 -2.56 4.21
N SER A 34 8.90 -2.06 4.92
CA SER A 34 7.84 -1.25 4.32
C SER A 34 8.37 0.08 3.78
N SER A 35 9.26 0.74 4.51
CA SER A 35 9.84 2.01 4.07
C SER A 35 10.65 1.89 2.78
N ILE A 36 11.38 0.81 2.57
CA ILE A 36 12.10 0.56 1.30
C ILE A 36 11.11 0.48 0.14
N PHE A 37 9.99 -0.21 0.35
CA PHE A 37 8.93 -0.29 -0.64
C PHE A 37 8.30 1.09 -0.91
N ASP A 38 7.98 1.85 0.14
CA ASP A 38 7.41 3.20 0.02
C ASP A 38 8.37 4.16 -0.71
N PHE A 39 9.68 4.08 -0.45
CA PHE A 39 10.66 4.89 -1.17
C PHE A 39 10.75 4.49 -2.65
N ALA A 40 10.65 3.20 -2.96
CA ALA A 40 10.67 2.72 -4.34
C ALA A 40 9.43 3.17 -5.11
N THR A 41 8.22 3.06 -4.52
CA THR A 41 6.98 3.53 -5.14
C THR A 41 6.98 5.05 -5.29
N PHE A 42 7.44 5.78 -4.27
CA PHE A 42 7.61 7.23 -4.33
C PHE A 42 8.54 7.64 -5.48
N ALA A 43 9.73 7.03 -5.56
CA ALA A 43 10.72 7.34 -6.59
C ALA A 43 10.18 7.05 -7.99
N PHE A 44 9.52 5.90 -8.18
CA PHE A 44 8.89 5.58 -9.45
C PHE A 44 7.81 6.60 -9.83
N MET A 45 6.93 6.95 -8.89
CA MET A 45 5.89 7.93 -9.14
C MET A 45 6.46 9.30 -9.50
N TYR A 46 7.48 9.74 -8.77
CA TYR A 46 8.08 11.05 -8.92
C TYR A 46 8.93 11.18 -10.19
N PHE A 47 9.77 10.20 -10.51
CA PHE A 47 10.75 10.28 -11.60
C PHE A 47 10.28 9.67 -12.92
N VAL A 48 9.31 8.76 -12.89
CA VAL A 48 8.88 8.01 -14.09
C VAL A 48 7.41 8.31 -14.40
N PHE A 49 6.51 8.01 -13.47
CA PHE A 49 5.08 8.00 -13.76
C PHE A 49 4.51 9.41 -14.00
N CYS A 50 4.64 10.32 -13.03
CA CYS A 50 4.10 11.67 -13.15
C CYS A 50 4.74 12.47 -14.30
N PRO A 51 6.07 12.46 -14.51
CA PRO A 51 6.66 13.10 -15.68
C PRO A 51 6.08 12.58 -17.00
N HIS A 52 5.97 11.26 -17.14
CA HIS A 52 5.52 10.64 -18.38
C HIS A 52 4.08 11.06 -18.73
N PHE A 53 3.16 11.00 -17.77
CA PHE A 53 1.73 11.25 -18.04
C PHE A 53 1.32 12.73 -17.99
N VAL A 54 2.04 13.58 -17.25
CA VAL A 54 1.60 14.97 -17.03
C VAL A 54 2.37 15.97 -17.88
N SER A 55 3.66 15.72 -18.15
CA SER A 55 4.57 16.72 -18.73
C SER A 55 5.44 16.18 -19.88
N ASN A 56 5.13 14.99 -20.41
CA ASN A 56 5.90 14.32 -21.46
C ASN A 56 7.38 14.09 -21.11
N GLY A 57 7.67 13.75 -19.86
CA GLY A 57 9.00 13.37 -19.37
C GLY A 57 9.74 14.46 -18.56
N VAL A 58 9.15 15.64 -18.36
CA VAL A 58 9.78 16.71 -17.57
C VAL A 58 9.46 16.54 -16.08
N THR A 59 10.50 16.41 -15.24
CA THR A 59 10.32 16.31 -13.79
C THR A 59 9.76 17.59 -13.17
N TYR A 60 9.07 17.46 -12.03
CA TYR A 60 8.42 18.58 -11.35
C TYR A 60 9.32 19.81 -11.15
N ASN A 61 10.57 19.60 -10.71
CA ASN A 61 11.53 20.68 -10.44
C ASN A 61 11.95 21.43 -11.71
N ASN A 62 11.91 20.77 -12.87
CA ASN A 62 12.32 21.33 -14.16
C ASN A 62 11.14 21.86 -14.98
N LEU A 63 9.92 21.90 -14.43
CA LEU A 63 8.75 22.41 -15.14
C LEU A 63 8.90 23.89 -15.51
N ALA A 64 9.50 24.69 -14.62
CA ALA A 64 9.66 26.14 -14.83
C ALA A 64 10.59 26.51 -15.99
N SER A 65 11.48 25.60 -16.39
CA SER A 65 12.36 25.82 -17.54
C SER A 65 11.71 25.45 -18.88
N HIS A 66 10.59 24.71 -18.86
CA HIS A 66 9.91 24.22 -20.06
C HIS A 66 8.54 24.87 -20.30
N PHE A 67 7.89 25.36 -19.24
CA PHE A 67 6.56 25.95 -19.29
C PHE A 67 6.56 27.30 -18.56
N THR A 68 5.81 28.27 -19.08
CA THR A 68 5.70 29.62 -18.53
C THR A 68 4.24 30.04 -18.39
N GLY A 69 3.98 31.04 -17.54
CA GLY A 69 2.65 31.61 -17.32
C GLY A 69 1.62 30.62 -16.76
N ASP A 70 0.36 30.77 -17.15
CA ASP A 70 -0.76 29.96 -16.64
C ASP A 70 -0.59 28.45 -16.92
N LYS A 71 0.04 28.10 -18.04
CA LYS A 71 0.33 26.71 -18.41
C LYS A 71 1.22 26.00 -17.39
N LEU A 72 2.20 26.71 -16.82
CA LEU A 72 3.06 26.17 -15.77
C LEU A 72 2.26 25.81 -14.51
N ASN A 73 1.34 26.70 -14.11
CA ASN A 73 0.51 26.50 -12.92
C ASN A 73 -0.45 25.32 -13.11
N MET A 74 -1.06 25.20 -14.30
CA MET A 74 -1.92 24.07 -14.64
C MET A 74 -1.16 22.74 -14.58
N ILE A 75 0.02 22.65 -15.22
CA ILE A 75 0.82 21.42 -15.24
C ILE A 75 1.28 21.05 -13.83
N ARG A 76 1.70 22.02 -13.01
CA ARG A 76 2.06 21.78 -11.60
C ARG A 76 0.87 21.22 -10.81
N ALA A 77 -0.31 21.82 -10.95
CA ALA A 77 -1.52 21.35 -10.27
C ALA A 77 -1.87 19.92 -10.70
N SER A 78 -1.82 19.62 -12.01
CA SER A 78 -2.03 18.26 -12.52
C SER A 78 -0.98 17.27 -12.01
N TYR A 79 0.27 17.69 -11.86
CA TYR A 79 1.35 16.84 -11.36
C TYR A 79 1.11 16.46 -9.90
N VAL A 80 0.79 17.45 -9.07
CA VAL A 80 0.47 17.26 -7.65
C VAL A 80 -0.76 16.38 -7.51
N ALA A 81 -1.83 16.64 -8.25
CA ALA A 81 -3.04 15.83 -8.23
C ALA A 81 -2.78 14.37 -8.65
N MET A 82 -2.01 14.14 -9.72
CA MET A 82 -1.64 12.79 -10.18
C MET A 82 -0.82 12.05 -9.12
N PHE A 83 0.16 12.73 -8.53
CA PHE A 83 0.99 12.14 -7.49
C PHE A 83 0.18 11.79 -6.24
N GLN A 84 -0.61 12.73 -5.73
CA GLN A 84 -1.44 12.54 -4.55
C GLN A 84 -2.48 11.43 -4.76
N THR A 85 -3.09 11.37 -5.94
CA THR A 85 -4.08 10.33 -6.25
C THR A 85 -3.44 8.95 -6.30
N GLY A 86 -2.34 8.80 -7.03
CA GLY A 86 -1.66 7.50 -7.13
C GLY A 86 -1.12 7.05 -5.78
N TRP A 87 -0.51 7.98 -5.01
CA TRP A 87 -0.04 7.71 -3.65
C TRP A 87 -1.18 7.25 -2.73
N PHE A 88 -2.34 7.91 -2.79
CA PHE A 88 -3.52 7.52 -2.03
C PHE A 88 -3.98 6.10 -2.35
N VAL A 89 -4.15 5.78 -3.64
CA VAL A 89 -4.62 4.45 -4.07
C VAL A 89 -3.60 3.36 -3.70
N GLU A 90 -2.32 3.61 -3.94
CA GLU A 90 -1.23 2.69 -3.60
C GLU A 90 -1.21 2.39 -2.09
N SER A 91 -1.22 3.43 -1.25
CA SER A 91 -1.20 3.29 0.21
C SER A 91 -2.43 2.56 0.75
N MET A 92 -3.62 2.76 0.16
CA MET A 92 -4.83 2.04 0.57
C MET A 92 -4.77 0.55 0.22
N TRP A 93 -4.22 0.21 -0.96
CA TRP A 93 -4.03 -1.19 -1.35
C TRP A 93 -3.04 -1.90 -0.43
N SER A 94 -1.88 -1.29 -0.16
CA SER A 94 -0.85 -1.88 0.71
C SER A 94 -1.37 -2.05 2.14
N GLN A 95 -2.05 -1.04 2.70
CA GLN A 95 -2.66 -1.10 4.04
C GLN A 95 -3.79 -2.13 4.15
N SER A 96 -4.65 -2.25 3.16
CA SER A 96 -5.73 -3.25 3.20
C SER A 96 -5.17 -4.67 3.14
N LEU A 97 -4.16 -4.91 2.31
CA LEU A 97 -3.57 -6.24 2.12
C LEU A 97 -2.61 -6.63 3.25
N VAL A 98 -1.88 -5.69 3.85
CA VAL A 98 -0.96 -5.98 4.97
C VAL A 98 -1.70 -6.54 6.18
N ILE A 99 -2.97 -6.19 6.38
CA ILE A 99 -3.81 -6.76 7.45
C ILE A 99 -3.88 -8.29 7.33
N HIS A 100 -4.05 -8.80 6.10
CA HIS A 100 -4.08 -10.24 5.84
C HIS A 100 -2.72 -10.91 6.09
N MET A 101 -1.63 -10.17 5.89
CA MET A 101 -0.26 -10.64 6.12
C MET A 101 0.08 -10.78 7.61
N ILE A 102 -0.37 -9.84 8.44
CA ILE A 102 -0.05 -9.75 9.87
C ILE A 102 -0.87 -10.74 10.71
N ARG A 103 -2.12 -10.98 10.29
CA ARG A 103 -3.13 -11.78 10.99
C ARG A 103 -2.69 -13.21 11.35
N THR A 104 -1.89 -13.84 10.50
CA THR A 104 -1.51 -15.25 10.65
C THR A 104 -0.05 -15.46 10.26
N VAL A 105 0.59 -16.43 10.91
CA VAL A 105 1.91 -16.95 10.53
C VAL A 105 1.88 -17.57 9.14
N LYS A 106 0.75 -18.19 8.78
CA LYS A 106 0.57 -18.96 7.55
C LYS A 106 0.49 -18.04 6.33
N LEU A 107 0.60 -18.63 5.14
CA LEU A 107 0.35 -17.89 3.89
C LEU A 107 -1.12 -17.48 3.82
N PRO A 108 -1.43 -16.17 3.70
CA PRO A 108 -2.81 -15.73 3.60
C PRO A 108 -3.46 -16.25 2.32
N PHE A 109 -4.78 -16.48 2.38
CA PHE A 109 -5.65 -16.97 1.29
C PHE A 109 -5.44 -18.43 0.86
N ILE A 110 -4.22 -18.97 0.99
CA ILE A 110 -3.88 -20.36 0.65
C ILE A 110 -3.98 -21.25 1.88
N GLN A 111 -3.25 -20.93 2.95
CA GLN A 111 -3.12 -21.80 4.13
C GLN A 111 -4.03 -21.37 5.28
N SER A 112 -4.33 -20.07 5.40
CA SER A 112 -5.30 -19.56 6.36
C SER A 112 -6.10 -18.44 5.71
N ARG A 113 -7.43 -18.54 5.79
CA ARG A 113 -8.37 -17.59 5.21
C ARG A 113 -8.97 -16.72 6.31
N ALA A 114 -8.98 -15.41 6.08
CA ALA A 114 -9.70 -14.48 6.93
C ALA A 114 -11.19 -14.80 6.95
N SER A 115 -11.91 -14.32 7.96
CA SER A 115 -13.37 -14.43 7.95
C SER A 115 -13.94 -13.81 6.67
N ALA A 116 -15.08 -14.33 6.21
CA ALA A 116 -15.73 -13.84 5.00
C ALA A 116 -16.05 -12.34 5.13
N GLN A 117 -16.46 -11.90 6.32
CA GLN A 117 -16.74 -10.51 6.65
C GLN A 117 -15.51 -9.62 6.47
N LEU A 118 -14.36 -9.99 7.06
CA LEU A 118 -13.12 -9.22 6.96
C LEU A 118 -12.62 -9.14 5.51
N THR A 119 -12.69 -10.26 4.79
CA THR A 119 -12.30 -10.34 3.39
C THR A 119 -13.17 -9.45 2.52
N LEU A 120 -14.50 -9.58 2.62
CA LEU A 120 -15.44 -8.78 1.84
C LEU A 120 -15.31 -7.28 2.13
N LEU A 121 -15.15 -6.90 3.40
CA LEU A 121 -14.99 -5.50 3.78
C LEU A 121 -13.72 -4.89 3.19
N ASN A 122 -12.60 -5.60 3.24
CA ASN A 122 -11.35 -5.13 2.64
C ASN A 122 -11.44 -5.00 1.12
N PHE A 123 -11.94 -6.01 0.41
CA PHE A 123 -12.08 -5.94 -1.04
C PHE A 123 -13.10 -4.88 -1.48
N PHE A 124 -14.21 -4.73 -0.76
CA PHE A 124 -15.15 -3.64 -0.99
C PHE A 124 -14.48 -2.28 -0.76
N GLY A 125 -13.70 -2.15 0.31
CA GLY A 125 -12.88 -0.97 0.59
C GLY A 125 -11.95 -0.62 -0.57
N ILE A 126 -11.15 -1.60 -1.05
CA ILE A 126 -10.23 -1.47 -2.18
C ILE A 126 -10.98 -1.02 -3.46
N ILE A 127 -12.11 -1.64 -3.77
CA ILE A 127 -12.92 -1.27 -4.95
C ILE A 127 -13.41 0.17 -4.81
N PHE A 128 -13.99 0.51 -3.65
CA PHE A 128 -14.53 1.82 -3.37
C PHE A 128 -13.45 2.91 -3.51
N ILE A 129 -12.31 2.77 -2.83
CA ILE A 129 -11.21 3.74 -2.90
C ILE A 129 -10.57 3.84 -4.28
N THR A 130 -10.60 2.77 -5.07
CA THR A 130 -10.13 2.79 -6.46
C THR A 130 -11.08 3.56 -7.38
N ILE A 131 -12.38 3.55 -7.07
CA ILE A 131 -13.40 4.28 -7.85
C ILE A 131 -13.43 5.77 -7.50
N ILE A 132 -13.18 6.16 -6.23
CA ILE A 132 -13.29 7.55 -5.76
C ILE A 132 -12.61 8.57 -6.71
N PRO A 133 -11.37 8.39 -7.19
CA PRO A 133 -10.71 9.34 -8.10
C PRO A 133 -11.44 9.63 -9.41
N PHE A 134 -12.34 8.73 -9.83
CA PHE A 134 -13.13 8.86 -11.04
C PHE A 134 -14.51 9.49 -10.81
N THR A 135 -14.86 9.78 -9.55
CA THR A 135 -16.15 10.34 -9.16
C THR A 135 -16.10 11.85 -8.95
N LEU A 136 -17.27 12.47 -8.79
CA LEU A 136 -17.39 13.88 -8.38
C LEU A 136 -16.74 14.13 -7.01
N LEU A 137 -16.84 13.17 -6.09
CA LEU A 137 -16.19 13.25 -4.79
C LEU A 137 -14.67 13.36 -4.95
N GLY A 138 -14.08 12.56 -5.86
CA GLY A 138 -12.66 12.63 -6.17
C GLY A 138 -12.24 14.00 -6.69
N LYS A 139 -13.04 14.62 -7.56
CA LYS A 139 -12.76 15.99 -8.06
C LYS A 139 -12.75 17.02 -6.93
N VAL A 140 -13.69 16.92 -5.98
CA VAL A 140 -13.74 17.81 -4.80
C VAL A 140 -12.53 17.59 -3.87
N LEU A 141 -12.05 16.35 -3.76
CA LEU A 141 -10.84 16.00 -3.00
C LEU A 141 -9.53 16.38 -3.69
N GLY A 142 -9.59 16.91 -4.93
CA GLY A 142 -8.40 17.26 -5.71
C GLY A 142 -7.74 16.06 -6.41
N PHE A 143 -8.43 14.93 -6.52
CA PHE A 143 -7.92 13.77 -7.24
C PHE A 143 -8.03 13.93 -8.76
N SER A 144 -7.07 13.35 -9.46
CA SER A 144 -7.05 13.23 -10.92
C SER A 144 -7.35 11.80 -11.34
N SER A 145 -7.95 11.62 -12.51
CA SER A 145 -8.18 10.28 -13.06
C SER A 145 -6.85 9.57 -13.35
N LEU A 146 -6.67 8.39 -12.74
CA LEU A 146 -5.46 7.58 -12.94
C LEU A 146 -5.58 6.81 -14.26
N PRO A 147 -4.54 6.82 -15.12
CA PRO A 147 -4.54 6.01 -16.33
C PRO A 147 -4.37 4.53 -15.98
N LEU A 148 -4.84 3.64 -16.86
CA LEU A 148 -4.80 2.18 -16.65
C LEU A 148 -3.37 1.64 -16.41
N SER A 149 -2.37 2.29 -17.03
CA SER A 149 -0.94 2.02 -16.83
C SER A 149 -0.51 2.09 -15.36
N PHE A 150 -1.14 2.94 -14.54
CA PHE A 150 -0.90 3.01 -13.10
C PHE A 150 -1.19 1.67 -12.44
N PHE A 151 -2.35 1.08 -12.75
CA PHE A 151 -2.80 -0.19 -12.15
C PHE A 151 -1.96 -1.37 -12.63
N LEU A 152 -1.49 -1.35 -13.87
CA LEU A 152 -0.54 -2.33 -14.40
C LEU A 152 0.81 -2.30 -13.68
N PHE A 153 1.22 -1.14 -13.17
CA PHE A 153 2.39 -1.00 -12.31
C PHE A 153 2.09 -1.35 -10.85
N LEU A 154 0.95 -0.90 -10.33
CA LEU A 154 0.57 -1.08 -8.93
C LEU A 154 0.44 -2.56 -8.57
N LEU A 155 -0.19 -3.35 -9.43
CA LEU A 155 -0.46 -4.77 -9.17
C LEU A 155 0.85 -5.57 -8.92
N PRO A 156 1.87 -5.55 -9.79
CA PRO A 156 3.14 -6.22 -9.51
C PRO A 156 3.89 -5.62 -8.30
N CYS A 157 3.81 -4.31 -8.07
CA CYS A 157 4.39 -3.70 -6.87
C CYS A 157 3.78 -4.25 -5.57
N VAL A 158 2.45 -4.31 -5.51
CA VAL A 158 1.73 -4.87 -4.36
C VAL A 158 2.02 -6.36 -4.19
N LEU A 159 2.10 -7.13 -5.28
CA LEU A 159 2.53 -8.53 -5.22
C LEU A 159 3.96 -8.67 -4.67
N ALA A 160 4.90 -7.85 -5.14
CA ALA A 160 6.27 -7.83 -4.65
C ALA A 160 6.34 -7.46 -3.16
N TYR A 161 5.55 -6.49 -2.71
CA TYR A 161 5.40 -6.15 -1.30
C TYR A 161 4.88 -7.33 -0.47
N MET A 162 3.83 -8.02 -0.93
CA MET A 162 3.31 -9.19 -0.22
C MET A 162 4.34 -10.33 -0.11
N ILE A 163 5.12 -10.57 -1.17
CA ILE A 163 6.21 -11.54 -1.16
C ILE A 163 7.28 -11.11 -0.15
N LEU A 164 7.68 -9.84 -0.17
CA LEU A 164 8.67 -9.27 0.73
C LEU A 164 8.25 -9.40 2.20
N VAL A 165 7.02 -8.99 2.54
CA VAL A 165 6.45 -9.12 3.89
C VAL A 165 6.39 -10.59 4.31
N THR A 166 6.05 -11.50 3.40
CA THR A 166 6.05 -12.95 3.68
C THR A 166 7.46 -13.46 4.00
N ALA A 167 8.47 -13.04 3.22
CA ALA A 167 9.85 -13.45 3.41
C ALA A 167 10.40 -12.94 4.75
N VAL A 168 10.18 -11.65 5.06
CA VAL A 168 10.58 -11.03 6.32
C VAL A 168 9.86 -11.67 7.50
N LYS A 169 8.57 -11.98 7.37
CA LYS A 169 7.82 -12.77 8.37
C LYS A 169 8.48 -14.11 8.66
N LYS A 170 8.83 -14.88 7.62
CA LYS A 170 9.49 -16.18 7.80
C LYS A 170 10.85 -16.04 8.49
N ALA A 171 11.62 -15.03 8.13
CA ALA A 171 12.92 -14.74 8.75
C ALA A 171 12.76 -14.33 10.23
N TYR A 172 11.78 -13.48 10.55
CA TYR A 172 11.46 -13.09 11.92
C TYR A 172 11.09 -14.30 12.78
N ILE A 173 10.20 -15.17 12.30
CA ILE A 173 9.77 -16.38 13.02
C ILE A 173 10.93 -17.35 13.20
N HIS A 174 11.81 -17.47 12.20
CA HIS A 174 12.99 -18.32 12.33
C HIS A 174 13.93 -17.84 13.45
N TYR A 175 14.12 -16.52 13.57
CA TYR A 175 15.02 -15.92 14.56
C TYR A 175 14.41 -15.86 15.97
N HIS A 176 13.15 -15.44 16.08
CA HIS A 176 12.47 -15.24 17.37
C HIS A 176 11.64 -16.43 17.84
N LYS A 177 11.43 -17.46 17.00
CA LYS A 177 10.59 -18.65 17.24
C LYS A 177 9.13 -18.34 17.61
N GLU A 178 8.73 -17.09 17.44
CA GLU A 178 7.43 -16.56 17.84
C GLU A 178 6.93 -15.61 16.75
N TRP A 179 5.61 -15.52 16.63
CA TRP A 179 4.95 -14.50 15.83
C TRP A 179 4.00 -13.73 16.72
N LEU A 180 4.30 -12.43 16.87
CA LEU A 180 3.58 -11.46 17.71
C LEU A 180 3.27 -11.93 19.14
#